data_AF-A0AAQ4QXH9-F1
#
_entry.id   AF-A0AAQ4QXH9-F1
#
_cell.length_a   1.000
_cell.length_b   1.000
_cell.length_c   1.000
_cell.angle_alpha   90.00
_cell.angle_beta   90.00
_cell.angle_gamma   90.00
#
_symmetry.space_group_name_H-M   'P 1'
#
loop_
_entity.id
_entity.type
_entity.pdbx_description
1 polymer ?
#
loop_
_entity_poly.entity_id
_entity_poly.type
_entity_poly.pdbx_seq_one_letter_code
_entity_poly.pdbx_strand_id
1 'polypeptide(L)'
;MLLCQRRRKCRELTGPTPHAVAVRAKFPSSRPADQLTLDRQKQEAFRDQVLDSTQNQRSCDITASWLQSSQLRFLRGAVDRRVQAALDQQEVHVAERRDRLRVLLETEEQQLQQEMEEMKETSLEKQAKMRGRAKALREERERERRQLVSHKLEQQFREQCVELRGVQSRRTEQQVCEERAAQVRSRQRQREQQQQEEELMEELWEADRRAKEEKEAQREEHRRQRSKQQLDDIRSQMEEAAQQRKKHRELRDEEAELTQEDSCSRGSYLPCPCGPQRRQQEVQRLQEQRERQQAQRDRLTRRKQLDQGLRLKMKRLSREQQDELQLDMSVLQTLLQQEVDERRDAAVRKAEWREEQQRYRQHLSEELKQQRREEEEIEQLVEESLKEVWTKRAEQSRLQREARNRLMEEVMEARSLQIPTQTGPEPTETSGAIQRKRPVGQSDGGNEADGGGGEKEAEADLAGVPGRPEGPDEAAAAAPWSAESSG
;
A
#
# COMPACT_ATOMS: atom_id res chain seq x y z
N MET A 1 113.98 -56.80 -12.57
CA MET A 1 114.48 -57.94 -13.37
C MET A 1 115.92 -57.67 -13.78
N LEU A 2 116.87 -58.45 -13.27
CA LEU A 2 118.16 -58.77 -13.90
C LEU A 2 118.44 -60.21 -13.46
N LEU A 3 118.45 -61.15 -14.41
CA LEU A 3 118.72 -62.57 -14.18
C LEU A 3 120.20 -62.84 -14.46
N CYS A 4 120.93 -63.33 -13.47
CA CYS A 4 122.21 -64.00 -13.70
C CYS A 4 122.08 -65.48 -13.36
N GLN A 5 122.24 -66.31 -14.39
CA GLN A 5 122.38 -67.76 -14.30
C GLN A 5 123.77 -68.12 -13.75
N ARG A 6 123.88 -69.15 -12.91
CA ARG A 6 125.17 -69.84 -12.64
C ARG A 6 125.06 -71.35 -12.82
N ARG A 7 126.04 -71.86 -13.60
CA ARG A 7 126.27 -73.25 -14.05
C ARG A 7 126.67 -74.20 -12.91
N ARG A 8 126.40 -75.50 -13.08
CA ARG A 8 126.87 -76.61 -12.23
C ARG A 8 128.16 -77.26 -12.80
N LYS A 9 129.01 -77.81 -11.93
CA LYS A 9 130.19 -78.64 -12.29
C LYS A 9 129.99 -80.07 -11.74
N CYS A 10 130.17 -81.07 -12.60
CA CYS A 10 130.20 -82.52 -12.27
C CYS A 10 131.51 -82.90 -11.56
N ARG A 11 131.50 -84.00 -10.80
CA ARG A 11 132.38 -84.22 -9.65
C ARG A 11 133.13 -85.55 -9.62
N GLU A 12 133.18 -86.30 -10.71
CA GLU A 12 133.55 -87.72 -10.71
C GLU A 12 134.97 -87.97 -11.27
N LEU A 13 135.73 -88.92 -10.70
CA LEU A 13 137.12 -89.30 -11.00
C LEU A 13 137.26 -90.83 -11.08
N THR A 14 137.49 -91.38 -12.27
CA THR A 14 137.56 -92.83 -12.57
C THR A 14 138.94 -93.43 -12.23
N GLY A 15 138.99 -94.64 -11.65
CA GLY A 15 140.19 -95.42 -11.31
C GLY A 15 140.44 -96.60 -12.27
N PRO A 16 141.55 -97.36 -12.09
CA PRO A 16 142.18 -98.18 -13.15
C PRO A 16 141.56 -99.57 -13.40
N THR A 17 140.52 -99.97 -12.66
CA THR A 17 139.66 -101.11 -12.99
C THR A 17 138.35 -100.60 -13.59
N PRO A 18 137.78 -101.25 -14.63
CA PRO A 18 136.48 -100.85 -15.15
C PRO A 18 135.45 -100.89 -13.99
N HIS A 19 134.89 -99.71 -13.69
CA HIS A 19 133.91 -99.37 -12.63
C HIS A 19 134.41 -98.74 -11.31
N ALA A 20 135.69 -98.42 -11.13
CA ALA A 20 136.08 -97.56 -10.01
C ALA A 20 135.84 -96.07 -10.37
N VAL A 21 134.97 -95.33 -9.68
CA VAL A 21 134.82 -93.86 -9.81
C VAL A 21 134.64 -93.23 -8.43
N ALA A 22 135.43 -92.22 -8.10
CA ALA A 22 135.38 -91.43 -6.85
C ALA A 22 134.85 -90.02 -7.12
N VAL A 23 133.96 -89.50 -6.26
CA VAL A 23 133.27 -88.21 -6.48
C VAL A 23 133.65 -87.17 -5.40
N ARG A 24 134.04 -85.96 -5.81
CA ARG A 24 134.50 -84.87 -4.91
C ARG A 24 133.34 -84.26 -4.09
N ALA A 25 133.44 -84.25 -2.76
CA ALA A 25 132.40 -83.78 -1.82
C ALA A 25 132.17 -82.24 -1.83
N LYS A 26 130.99 -81.76 -1.36
CA LYS A 26 130.55 -80.33 -1.35
C LYS A 26 130.80 -79.70 0.01
N PHE A 27 131.35 -78.48 0.04
CA PHE A 27 131.43 -77.64 1.23
C PHE A 27 130.09 -76.93 1.48
N PRO A 28 129.61 -76.78 2.73
CA PRO A 28 128.37 -76.07 3.05
C PRO A 28 128.51 -74.54 2.89
N SER A 29 127.47 -73.85 2.40
CA SER A 29 127.46 -72.38 2.21
C SER A 29 127.17 -71.62 3.50
N SER A 30 127.89 -70.52 3.77
CA SER A 30 127.90 -69.79 5.05
C SER A 30 126.78 -68.76 5.28
N ARG A 31 125.74 -68.72 4.44
CA ARG A 31 124.56 -67.89 4.74
C ARG A 31 123.59 -68.74 5.57
N PRO A 32 123.27 -68.32 6.80
CA PRO A 32 122.31 -69.03 7.63
C PRO A 32 120.95 -69.02 6.92
N ALA A 33 120.19 -70.10 7.08
CA ALA A 33 118.92 -70.30 6.37
C ALA A 33 117.87 -69.18 6.64
N ASP A 34 118.10 -68.33 7.64
CA ASP A 34 117.07 -67.48 8.24
C ASP A 34 117.13 -65.97 7.87
N GLN A 35 118.06 -65.50 7.03
CA GLN A 35 118.19 -64.06 6.72
C GLN A 35 116.91 -63.46 6.09
N LEU A 36 116.26 -64.19 5.18
CA LEU A 36 114.99 -63.76 4.58
C LEU A 36 113.87 -63.69 5.62
N THR A 37 113.94 -64.56 6.64
CA THR A 37 113.02 -64.58 7.77
C THR A 37 113.19 -63.33 8.63
N LEU A 38 114.43 -62.91 8.91
CA LEU A 38 114.72 -61.71 9.70
C LEU A 38 114.30 -60.41 9.00
N ASP A 39 114.54 -60.29 7.69
CA ASP A 39 114.13 -59.08 6.95
C ASP A 39 112.60 -58.99 6.81
N ARG A 40 111.95 -60.14 6.64
CA ARG A 40 110.48 -60.24 6.69
C ARG A 40 109.95 -59.83 8.05
N GLN A 41 110.56 -60.28 9.15
CA GLN A 41 110.20 -59.85 10.51
C GLN A 41 110.35 -58.34 10.72
N LYS A 42 111.39 -57.70 10.16
CA LYS A 42 111.55 -56.24 10.24
C LYS A 42 110.49 -55.47 9.46
N GLN A 43 110.14 -55.96 8.26
CA GLN A 43 109.07 -55.38 7.44
C GLN A 43 107.70 -55.55 8.10
N GLU A 44 107.44 -56.73 8.66
CA GLU A 44 106.25 -57.04 9.46
C GLU A 44 106.18 -56.10 10.67
N ALA A 45 107.26 -55.94 11.44
CA ALA A 45 107.30 -55.02 12.58
C ALA A 45 107.06 -53.54 12.21
N PHE A 46 107.62 -53.05 11.10
CA PHE A 46 107.34 -51.69 10.63
C PHE A 46 105.89 -51.52 10.17
N ARG A 47 105.35 -52.53 9.49
CA ARG A 47 103.94 -52.56 9.10
C ARG A 47 103.05 -52.51 10.33
N ASP A 48 103.37 -53.31 11.35
CA ASP A 48 102.64 -53.34 12.61
C ASP A 48 102.67 -51.96 13.30
N GLN A 49 103.83 -51.28 13.36
CA GLN A 49 103.93 -49.92 13.91
C GLN A 49 103.07 -48.88 13.17
N VAL A 50 103.01 -48.95 11.84
CA VAL A 50 102.15 -48.06 11.04
C VAL A 50 100.68 -48.40 11.27
N LEU A 51 100.33 -49.69 11.34
CA LEU A 51 98.98 -50.13 11.65
C LEU A 51 98.55 -49.63 13.03
N ASP A 52 99.39 -49.80 14.05
CA ASP A 52 99.16 -49.28 15.41
C ASP A 52 98.98 -47.77 15.41
N SER A 53 99.81 -47.03 14.68
CA SER A 53 99.71 -45.56 14.55
C SER A 53 98.40 -45.14 13.89
N THR A 54 97.98 -45.82 12.81
CA THR A 54 96.69 -45.53 12.15
C THR A 54 95.50 -45.93 13.01
N GLN A 55 95.61 -47.02 13.78
CA GLN A 55 94.58 -47.44 14.73
C GLN A 55 94.44 -46.41 15.85
N ASN A 56 95.57 -45.91 16.37
CA ASN A 56 95.59 -44.85 17.37
C ASN A 56 94.97 -43.56 16.81
N GLN A 57 95.31 -43.12 15.60
CA GLN A 57 94.68 -41.96 14.96
C GLN A 57 93.17 -42.15 14.80
N ARG A 58 92.72 -43.30 14.30
CA ARG A 58 91.28 -43.61 14.20
C ARG A 58 90.60 -43.57 15.56
N SER A 59 91.24 -44.07 16.61
CA SER A 59 90.70 -44.00 17.97
C SER A 59 90.59 -42.55 18.47
N CYS A 60 91.58 -41.70 18.16
CA CYS A 60 91.54 -40.27 18.45
C CYS A 60 90.43 -39.54 17.68
N ASP A 61 90.21 -39.86 16.40
CA ASP A 61 89.14 -39.23 15.60
C ASP A 61 87.73 -39.62 16.09
N ILE A 62 87.57 -40.89 16.49
CA ILE A 62 86.32 -41.38 17.11
C ILE A 62 86.06 -40.64 18.43
N THR A 63 87.08 -40.50 19.28
CA THR A 63 86.93 -39.76 20.55
C THR A 63 86.66 -38.27 20.33
N ALA A 64 87.33 -37.63 19.36
CA ALA A 64 87.10 -36.23 19.03
C ALA A 64 85.67 -35.97 18.48
N SER A 65 85.18 -36.81 17.56
CA SER A 65 83.81 -36.71 17.04
C SER A 65 82.75 -37.03 18.12
N TRP A 66 83.05 -37.96 19.03
CA TRP A 66 82.22 -38.21 20.21
C TRP A 66 82.17 -36.99 21.15
N LEU A 67 83.29 -36.32 21.40
CA LEU A 67 83.35 -35.09 22.20
C LEU A 67 82.56 -33.95 21.53
N GLN A 68 82.69 -33.75 20.22
CA GLN A 68 81.93 -32.73 19.50
C GLN A 68 80.42 -33.02 19.50
N SER A 69 80.03 -34.26 19.21
CA SER A 69 78.61 -34.64 19.20
C SER A 69 77.98 -34.58 20.59
N SER A 70 78.73 -34.90 21.65
CA SER A 70 78.26 -34.72 23.03
C SER A 70 78.15 -33.23 23.39
N GLN A 71 79.14 -32.40 23.07
CA GLN A 71 79.06 -30.94 23.27
C GLN A 71 77.84 -30.32 22.54
N LEU A 72 77.61 -30.67 21.28
CA LEU A 72 76.44 -30.20 20.52
C LEU A 72 75.13 -30.68 21.16
N ARG A 73 75.08 -31.92 21.67
CA ARG A 73 73.91 -32.43 22.40
C ARG A 73 73.66 -31.65 23.69
N PHE A 74 74.70 -31.31 24.45
CA PHE A 74 74.57 -30.48 25.65
C PHE A 74 74.10 -29.06 25.33
N LEU A 75 74.66 -28.42 24.30
CA LEU A 75 74.25 -27.09 23.86
C LEU A 75 72.80 -27.09 23.39
N ARG A 76 72.40 -28.07 22.57
CA ARG A 76 71.00 -28.24 22.14
C ARG A 76 70.09 -28.41 23.34
N GLY A 77 70.43 -29.31 24.27
CA GLY A 77 69.65 -29.49 25.50
C GLY A 77 69.57 -28.21 26.36
N ALA A 78 70.61 -27.38 26.39
CA ALA A 78 70.59 -26.10 27.10
C ALA A 78 69.70 -25.06 26.40
N VAL A 79 69.74 -25.00 25.06
CA VAL A 79 68.86 -24.13 24.26
C VAL A 79 67.41 -24.58 24.39
N ASP A 80 67.13 -25.88 24.27
CA ASP A 80 65.78 -26.44 24.38
C ASP A 80 65.18 -26.10 25.75
N ARG A 81 65.94 -26.25 26.85
CA ARG A 81 65.48 -25.85 28.20
C ARG A 81 65.20 -24.35 28.31
N ARG A 82 66.03 -23.49 27.69
CA ARG A 82 65.82 -22.04 27.72
C ARG A 82 64.57 -21.65 26.92
N VAL A 83 64.35 -22.28 25.78
CA VAL A 83 63.15 -22.08 24.96
C VAL A 83 61.92 -22.55 25.72
N GLN A 84 61.96 -23.75 26.32
CA GLN A 84 60.87 -24.26 27.16
C GLN A 84 60.57 -23.30 28.32
N ALA A 85 61.59 -22.86 29.06
CA ALA A 85 61.38 -21.90 30.15
C ALA A 85 60.77 -20.57 29.68
N ALA A 86 61.12 -20.09 28.48
CA ALA A 86 60.52 -18.89 27.91
C ALA A 86 59.07 -19.12 27.46
N LEU A 87 58.75 -20.30 26.92
CA LEU A 87 57.38 -20.68 26.57
C LEU A 87 56.53 -20.80 27.83
N ASP A 88 57.02 -21.47 28.88
CA ASP A 88 56.33 -21.60 30.17
C ASP A 88 56.00 -20.21 30.75
N GLN A 89 56.94 -19.26 30.68
CA GLN A 89 56.71 -17.87 31.11
C GLN A 89 55.63 -17.17 30.28
N GLN A 90 55.63 -17.39 28.95
CA GLN A 90 54.57 -16.84 28.09
C GLN A 90 53.22 -17.48 28.37
N GLU A 91 53.17 -18.79 28.63
CA GLU A 91 51.94 -19.49 29.02
C GLU A 91 51.38 -18.94 30.32
N VAL A 92 52.22 -18.70 31.33
CA VAL A 92 51.81 -18.05 32.58
C VAL A 92 51.25 -16.65 32.31
N HIS A 93 51.92 -15.82 31.51
CA HIS A 93 51.42 -14.49 31.17
C HIS A 93 50.09 -14.52 30.40
N VAL A 94 49.92 -15.48 29.49
CA VAL A 94 48.65 -15.68 28.76
C VAL A 94 47.55 -16.15 29.71
N ALA A 95 47.86 -17.04 30.65
CA ALA A 95 46.93 -17.50 31.68
C ALA A 95 46.48 -16.33 32.57
N GLU A 96 47.42 -15.51 33.07
CA GLU A 96 47.08 -14.31 33.85
C GLU A 96 46.18 -13.35 33.07
N ARG A 97 46.46 -13.12 31.78
CA ARG A 97 45.61 -12.27 30.94
C ARG A 97 44.21 -12.86 30.78
N ARG A 98 44.10 -14.18 30.57
CA ARG A 98 42.81 -14.88 30.48
C ARG A 98 42.02 -14.76 31.77
N ASP A 99 42.68 -14.90 32.92
CA ASP A 99 42.02 -14.78 34.22
C ASP A 99 41.56 -13.34 34.47
N ARG A 100 42.37 -12.32 34.15
CA ARG A 100 41.96 -10.91 34.21
C ARG A 100 40.75 -10.62 33.32
N LEU A 101 40.74 -11.15 32.09
CA LEU A 101 39.61 -10.98 31.17
C LEU A 101 38.36 -11.70 31.66
N ARG A 102 38.51 -12.90 32.24
CA ARG A 102 37.38 -13.63 32.83
C ARG A 102 36.73 -12.82 33.95
N VAL A 103 37.53 -12.28 34.87
CA VAL A 103 37.02 -11.45 35.96
C VAL A 103 36.30 -10.21 35.43
N LEU A 104 36.84 -9.53 34.41
CA LEU A 104 36.16 -8.37 33.82
C LEU A 104 34.81 -8.74 33.20
N LEU A 105 34.76 -9.82 32.41
CA LEU A 105 33.51 -10.30 31.82
C LEU A 105 32.49 -10.69 32.89
N GLU A 106 32.91 -11.39 33.94
CA GLU A 106 32.04 -11.73 35.08
C GLU A 106 31.49 -10.48 35.77
N THR A 107 32.30 -9.41 35.91
CA THR A 107 31.82 -8.15 36.49
C THR A 107 30.83 -7.42 35.59
N GLU A 108 31.06 -7.40 34.28
CA GLU A 108 30.15 -6.80 33.31
C GLU A 108 28.81 -7.56 33.26
N GLU A 109 28.85 -8.90 33.26
CA GLU A 109 27.66 -9.74 33.34
C GLU A 109 26.84 -9.46 34.60
N GLN A 110 27.50 -9.34 35.76
CA GLN A 110 26.84 -9.01 37.02
C GLN A 110 26.21 -7.61 37.00
N GLN A 111 26.88 -6.61 36.44
CA GLN A 111 26.35 -5.25 36.30
C GLN A 111 25.10 -5.25 35.42
N LEU A 112 25.16 -5.89 34.25
CA LEU A 112 24.02 -6.00 33.35
C LEU A 112 22.84 -6.74 33.99
N GLN A 113 23.11 -7.79 34.77
CA GLN A 113 22.06 -8.48 35.53
C GLN A 113 21.40 -7.56 36.55
N GLN A 114 22.18 -6.76 37.28
CA GLN A 114 21.67 -5.78 38.24
C GLN A 114 20.83 -4.69 37.54
N GLU A 115 21.32 -4.12 36.45
CA GLU A 115 20.56 -3.14 35.67
C GLU A 115 19.23 -3.72 35.17
N MET A 116 19.23 -4.97 34.68
CA MET A 116 18.02 -5.65 34.25
C MET A 116 17.06 -5.94 35.41
N GLU A 117 17.55 -6.12 36.63
CA GLU A 117 16.73 -6.25 37.84
C GLU A 117 16.15 -4.92 38.31
N GLU A 118 16.94 -3.85 38.27
CA GLU A 118 16.49 -2.49 38.60
C GLU A 118 15.45 -1.96 37.61
N MET A 119 15.60 -2.28 36.32
CA MET A 119 14.63 -1.89 35.28
C MET A 119 13.34 -2.70 35.34
N LYS A 120 13.33 -3.86 36.01
CA LYS A 120 12.09 -4.63 36.21
C LYS A 120 11.24 -3.92 37.26
N GLU A 121 10.18 -3.27 36.78
CA GLU A 121 9.16 -2.72 37.66
C GLU A 121 8.71 -3.76 38.69
N THR A 122 8.85 -3.42 39.97
CA THR A 122 8.44 -4.30 41.06
C THR A 122 6.93 -4.53 41.00
N SER A 123 6.47 -5.68 41.49
CA SER A 123 5.03 -6.01 41.54
C SER A 123 4.23 -4.95 42.31
N LEU A 124 4.85 -4.33 43.32
CA LEU A 124 4.27 -3.24 44.10
C LEU A 124 4.13 -1.95 43.29
N GLU A 125 5.13 -1.58 42.48
CA GLU A 125 5.04 -0.44 41.56
C GLU A 125 3.96 -0.65 40.50
N LYS A 126 3.88 -1.85 39.92
CA LYS A 126 2.81 -2.18 38.97
C LYS A 126 1.43 -2.04 39.61
N GLN A 127 1.27 -2.56 40.83
CA GLN A 127 0.03 -2.40 41.59
C GLN A 127 -0.25 -0.94 41.93
N ALA A 128 0.76 -0.14 42.27
CA ALA A 128 0.61 1.30 42.54
C ALA A 128 0.20 2.07 41.28
N LYS A 129 0.80 1.77 40.12
CA LYS A 129 0.42 2.34 38.81
C LYS A 129 -1.03 1.97 38.46
N MET A 130 -1.43 0.72 38.65
CA MET A 130 -2.81 0.27 38.43
C MET A 130 -3.80 0.97 39.36
N ARG A 131 -3.46 1.12 40.65
CA ARG A 131 -4.28 1.88 41.62
C ARG A 131 -4.36 3.36 41.25
N GLY A 132 -3.26 3.97 40.82
CA GLY A 132 -3.21 5.35 40.34
C GLY A 132 -4.11 5.57 39.13
N ARG A 133 -4.00 4.70 38.12
CA ARG A 133 -4.89 4.71 36.94
C ARG A 133 -6.35 4.54 37.32
N ALA A 134 -6.67 3.60 38.21
CA ALA A 134 -8.04 3.40 38.68
C ALA A 134 -8.60 4.62 39.43
N LYS A 135 -7.78 5.33 40.21
CA LYS A 135 -8.18 6.58 40.86
C LYS A 135 -8.43 7.69 39.83
N ALA A 136 -7.52 7.87 38.86
CA ALA A 136 -7.69 8.86 37.80
C ALA A 136 -8.98 8.65 37.00
N LEU A 137 -9.26 7.40 36.58
CA LEU A 137 -10.49 7.07 35.87
C LEU A 137 -11.75 7.33 36.71
N ARG A 138 -11.69 7.11 38.03
CA ARG A 138 -12.81 7.45 38.94
C ARG A 138 -13.01 8.96 39.02
N GLU A 139 -11.94 9.73 39.15
CA GLU A 139 -12.00 11.19 39.18
C GLU A 139 -12.54 11.77 37.88
N GLU A 140 -12.14 11.24 36.73
CA GLU A 140 -12.66 11.66 35.41
C GLU A 140 -14.16 11.40 35.31
N ARG A 141 -14.62 10.20 35.63
CA ARG A 141 -16.07 9.87 35.66
C ARG A 141 -16.84 10.76 36.63
N GLU A 142 -16.26 11.09 37.78
CA GLU A 142 -16.87 12.03 38.72
C GLU A 142 -16.94 13.46 38.18
N ARG A 143 -15.91 13.92 37.47
CA ARG A 143 -15.90 15.24 36.81
C ARG A 143 -16.99 15.30 35.74
N GLU A 144 -17.07 14.29 34.87
CA GLU A 144 -18.12 14.18 33.85
C GLU A 144 -19.51 14.18 34.50
N ARG A 145 -19.71 13.39 35.56
CA ARG A 145 -20.97 13.36 36.31
C ARG A 145 -21.31 14.74 36.86
N ARG A 146 -20.36 15.47 37.46
CA ARG A 146 -20.58 16.82 38.00
C ARG A 146 -20.95 17.82 36.90
N GLN A 147 -20.30 17.75 35.75
CA GLN A 147 -20.62 18.60 34.58
C GLN A 147 -22.02 18.31 34.03
N LEU A 148 -22.40 17.05 33.93
CA LEU A 148 -23.75 16.66 33.52
C LEU A 148 -24.80 17.20 34.50
N VAL A 149 -24.54 17.07 35.80
CA VAL A 149 -25.43 17.60 36.84
C VAL A 149 -25.53 19.12 36.75
N SER A 150 -24.42 19.85 36.59
CA SER A 150 -24.46 21.31 36.47
C SER A 150 -25.24 21.76 35.24
N HIS A 151 -25.01 21.13 34.08
CA HIS A 151 -25.77 21.43 32.86
C HIS A 151 -27.26 21.16 33.03
N LYS A 152 -27.64 20.07 33.70
CA LYS A 152 -29.04 19.74 33.96
C LYS A 152 -29.70 20.70 34.95
N LEU A 153 -28.96 21.14 35.97
CA LEU A 153 -29.44 22.17 36.89
C LEU A 153 -29.62 23.52 36.19
N GLU A 154 -28.69 23.90 35.31
CA GLU A 154 -28.82 25.10 34.48
C GLU A 154 -30.02 25.00 33.52
N GLN A 155 -30.23 23.83 32.90
CA GLN A 155 -31.38 23.58 32.04
C GLN A 155 -32.69 23.76 32.84
N GLN A 156 -32.79 23.11 34.00
CA GLN A 156 -33.96 23.26 34.88
C GLN A 156 -34.17 24.71 35.31
N PHE A 157 -33.10 25.43 35.64
CA PHE A 157 -33.17 26.85 35.97
C PHE A 157 -33.72 27.67 34.80
N ARG A 158 -33.20 27.47 33.57
CA ARG A 158 -33.70 28.18 32.37
C ARG A 158 -35.18 27.89 32.11
N GLU A 159 -35.61 26.64 32.27
CA GLU A 159 -36.99 26.22 32.00
C GLU A 159 -37.97 26.69 33.09
N GLN A 160 -37.57 26.62 34.37
CA GLN A 160 -38.45 26.92 35.50
C GLN A 160 -38.50 28.41 35.85
N CYS A 161 -37.42 29.16 35.63
CA CYS A 161 -37.34 30.57 35.98
C CYS A 161 -38.36 31.41 35.19
N VAL A 162 -39.32 31.97 35.91
CA VAL A 162 -40.39 32.82 35.35
C VAL A 162 -39.82 34.13 34.82
N GLU A 163 -38.82 34.70 35.50
CA GLU A 163 -38.18 35.95 35.07
C GLU A 163 -37.47 35.80 33.72
N LEU A 164 -36.73 34.70 33.52
CA LEU A 164 -36.08 34.41 32.25
C LEU A 164 -37.11 34.21 31.13
N ARG A 165 -38.21 33.52 31.39
CA ARG A 165 -39.31 33.38 30.43
C ARG A 165 -39.90 34.73 30.06
N GLY A 166 -40.11 35.62 31.02
CA GLY A 166 -40.57 36.99 30.78
C GLY A 166 -39.62 37.80 29.91
N VAL A 167 -38.30 37.72 30.17
CA VAL A 167 -37.29 38.40 29.36
C VAL A 167 -37.22 37.82 27.94
N GLN A 168 -37.30 36.49 27.79
CA GLN A 168 -37.31 35.84 26.48
C GLN A 168 -38.54 36.23 25.66
N SER A 169 -39.74 36.23 26.26
CA SER A 169 -40.98 36.69 25.60
C SER A 169 -40.83 38.13 25.11
N ARG A 170 -40.36 39.04 25.96
CA ARG A 170 -40.13 40.45 25.58
C ARG A 170 -39.13 40.59 24.44
N ARG A 171 -38.06 39.78 24.43
CA ARG A 171 -37.08 39.78 23.35
C ARG A 171 -37.70 39.30 22.04
N THR A 172 -38.50 38.24 22.07
CA THR A 172 -39.24 37.76 20.90
C THR A 172 -40.25 38.80 20.41
N GLU A 173 -40.97 39.45 21.33
CA GLU A 173 -41.88 40.55 20.98
C GLU A 173 -41.14 41.71 20.30
N GLN A 174 -39.97 42.09 20.81
CA GLN A 174 -39.13 43.13 20.19
C GLN A 174 -38.71 42.74 18.76
N GLN A 175 -38.26 41.50 18.56
CA GLN A 175 -37.91 40.98 17.24
C GLN A 175 -39.10 41.04 16.28
N VAL A 176 -40.27 40.57 16.71
CA VAL A 176 -41.50 40.61 15.91
C VAL A 176 -41.91 42.06 15.60
N CYS A 177 -41.73 43.00 16.53
CA CYS A 177 -41.99 44.41 16.29
C CYS A 177 -41.05 45.00 15.22
N GLU A 178 -39.76 44.67 15.28
CA GLU A 178 -38.77 45.09 14.30
C GLU A 178 -39.07 44.55 12.89
N GLU A 179 -39.41 43.26 12.80
CA GLU A 179 -39.81 42.60 11.55
C GLU A 179 -41.07 43.24 10.95
N ARG A 180 -42.09 43.48 11.78
CA ARG A 180 -43.32 44.18 11.34
C ARG A 180 -43.01 45.59 10.85
N ALA A 181 -42.16 46.33 11.56
CA ALA A 181 -41.75 47.66 11.12
C ALA A 181 -41.01 47.62 9.78
N ALA A 182 -40.14 46.63 9.57
CA ALA A 182 -39.47 46.42 8.28
C ALA A 182 -40.46 46.09 7.16
N GLN A 183 -41.46 45.24 7.44
CA GLN A 183 -42.51 44.90 6.49
C GLN A 183 -43.36 46.11 6.10
N VAL A 184 -43.72 46.96 7.07
CA VAL A 184 -44.46 48.21 6.80
C VAL A 184 -43.64 49.15 5.92
N ARG A 185 -42.35 49.35 6.22
CA ARG A 185 -41.44 50.17 5.38
C ARG A 185 -41.35 49.64 3.95
N SER A 186 -41.26 48.32 3.77
CA SER A 186 -41.23 47.71 2.44
C SER A 186 -42.53 47.95 1.67
N ARG A 187 -43.70 47.78 2.32
CA ARG A 187 -45.00 48.06 1.71
C ARG A 187 -45.19 49.53 1.34
N GLN A 188 -44.70 50.45 2.17
CA GLN A 188 -44.75 51.89 1.86
C GLN A 188 -43.95 52.21 0.60
N ARG A 189 -42.72 51.72 0.50
CA ARG A 189 -41.89 51.89 -0.71
C ARG A 189 -42.55 51.31 -1.96
N GLN A 190 -43.19 50.14 -1.85
CA GLN A 190 -43.92 49.56 -2.97
C GLN A 190 -45.10 50.42 -3.41
N ARG A 191 -45.84 51.03 -2.47
CA ARG A 191 -46.93 51.95 -2.79
C ARG A 191 -46.43 53.23 -3.45
N GLU A 192 -45.33 53.78 -2.95
CA GLU A 192 -44.69 54.97 -3.56
C GLU A 192 -44.24 54.67 -4.99
N GLN A 193 -43.67 53.48 -5.24
CA GLN A 193 -43.31 53.04 -6.59
C GLN A 193 -44.53 52.89 -7.49
N GLN A 194 -45.60 52.27 -6.99
CA GLN A 194 -46.86 52.14 -7.75
C GLN A 194 -47.46 53.49 -8.10
N GLN A 195 -47.45 54.45 -7.17
CA GLN A 195 -47.92 55.81 -7.44
C GLN A 195 -47.09 56.51 -8.51
N GLN A 196 -45.76 56.38 -8.46
CA GLN A 196 -44.87 56.94 -9.50
C GLN A 196 -45.11 56.27 -10.86
N GLU A 197 -45.36 54.96 -10.88
CA GLU A 197 -45.71 54.23 -12.10
C GLU A 197 -47.06 54.71 -12.67
N GLU A 198 -48.08 54.89 -11.81
CA GLU A 198 -49.40 55.40 -12.19
C GLU A 198 -49.31 56.82 -12.76
N GLU A 199 -48.60 57.73 -12.08
CA GLU A 199 -48.36 59.11 -12.56
C GLU A 199 -47.69 59.11 -13.94
N LEU A 200 -46.66 58.28 -14.14
CA LEU A 200 -46.00 58.15 -15.43
C LEU A 200 -46.96 57.61 -16.51
N MET A 201 -47.82 56.65 -16.17
CA MET A 201 -48.82 56.13 -17.09
C MET A 201 -49.84 57.19 -17.49
N GLU A 202 -50.29 58.03 -16.55
CA GLU A 202 -51.18 59.16 -16.82
C GLU A 202 -50.54 60.16 -17.78
N GLU A 203 -49.29 60.55 -17.54
CA GLU A 203 -48.54 61.45 -18.44
C GLU A 203 -48.45 60.90 -19.87
N LEU A 204 -48.12 59.61 -20.01
CA LEU A 204 -48.05 58.95 -21.30
C LEU A 204 -49.42 58.89 -21.99
N TRP A 205 -50.49 58.64 -21.24
CA TRP A 205 -51.86 58.63 -21.76
C TRP A 205 -52.31 60.02 -22.22
N GLU A 206 -51.98 61.07 -21.47
CA GLU A 206 -52.26 62.44 -21.88
C GLU A 206 -51.48 62.81 -23.15
N ALA A 207 -50.19 62.45 -23.23
CA ALA A 207 -49.37 62.67 -24.41
C ALA A 207 -49.97 61.97 -25.64
N ASP A 208 -50.40 60.72 -25.49
CA ASP A 208 -51.07 59.97 -26.55
C ASP A 208 -52.41 60.59 -26.97
N ARG A 209 -53.19 61.11 -26.01
CA ARG A 209 -54.43 61.83 -26.29
C ARG A 209 -54.16 63.09 -27.10
N ARG A 210 -53.20 63.93 -26.66
CA ARG A 210 -52.79 65.16 -27.36
C ARG A 210 -52.28 64.87 -28.76
N ALA A 211 -51.46 63.83 -28.93
CA ALA A 211 -50.96 63.42 -30.24
C ALA A 211 -52.08 62.95 -31.20
N LYS A 212 -53.18 62.35 -30.68
CA LYS A 212 -54.36 62.01 -31.48
C LYS A 212 -55.14 63.27 -31.88
N GLU A 213 -55.36 64.18 -30.94
CA GLU A 213 -56.02 65.48 -31.19
C GLU A 213 -55.26 66.29 -32.26
N GLU A 214 -53.94 66.40 -32.16
CA GLU A 214 -53.10 67.08 -33.16
C GLU A 214 -53.19 66.43 -34.55
N LYS A 215 -53.17 65.09 -34.63
CA LYS A 215 -53.35 64.37 -35.90
C LYS A 215 -54.72 64.61 -36.50
N GLU A 216 -55.78 64.68 -35.68
CA GLU A 216 -57.12 65.00 -36.15
C GLU A 216 -57.23 66.44 -36.62
N ALA A 217 -56.67 67.40 -35.88
CA ALA A 217 -56.60 68.80 -36.28
C ALA A 217 -55.87 68.97 -37.62
N GLN A 218 -54.71 68.33 -37.80
CA GLN A 218 -53.98 68.32 -39.08
C GLN A 218 -54.82 67.71 -40.21
N ARG A 219 -55.54 66.61 -39.95
CA ARG A 219 -56.45 66.01 -40.94
C ARG A 219 -57.60 66.94 -41.29
N GLU A 220 -58.17 67.66 -40.32
CA GLU A 220 -59.20 68.66 -40.56
C GLU A 220 -58.67 69.85 -41.36
N GLU A 221 -57.51 70.38 -41.01
CA GLU A 221 -56.86 71.45 -41.76
C GLU A 221 -56.60 71.04 -43.21
N HIS A 222 -56.06 69.84 -43.42
CA HIS A 222 -55.90 69.30 -44.77
C HIS A 222 -57.23 69.12 -45.50
N ARG A 223 -58.30 68.69 -44.82
CA ARG A 223 -59.65 68.63 -45.41
C ARG A 223 -60.13 70.03 -45.79
N ARG A 224 -59.99 71.02 -44.90
CA ARG A 224 -60.37 72.43 -45.14
C ARG A 224 -59.57 73.02 -46.30
N GLN A 225 -58.26 72.76 -46.37
CA GLN A 225 -57.40 73.19 -47.48
C GLN A 225 -57.86 72.59 -48.80
N ARG A 226 -58.14 71.27 -48.85
CA ARG A 226 -58.67 70.62 -50.06
C ARG A 226 -60.04 71.20 -50.46
N SER A 227 -60.94 71.42 -49.50
CA SER A 227 -62.24 72.04 -49.78
C SER A 227 -62.10 73.46 -50.31
N LYS A 228 -61.16 74.26 -49.78
CA LYS A 228 -60.85 75.60 -50.31
C LYS A 228 -60.32 75.52 -51.74
N GLN A 229 -59.34 74.66 -52.00
CA GLN A 229 -58.80 74.42 -53.35
C GLN A 229 -59.92 74.03 -54.33
N GLN A 230 -60.80 73.11 -53.95
CA GLN A 230 -61.96 72.73 -54.76
C GLN A 230 -62.90 73.91 -55.05
N LEU A 231 -63.15 74.78 -54.07
CA LEU A 231 -63.99 75.98 -54.27
C LEU A 231 -63.32 76.99 -55.21
N ASP A 232 -62.00 77.18 -55.09
CA ASP A 232 -61.25 78.09 -55.95
C ASP A 232 -61.19 77.56 -57.40
N ASP A 233 -61.02 76.25 -57.58
CA ASP A 233 -61.12 75.59 -58.89
C ASP A 233 -62.52 75.78 -59.51
N ILE A 234 -63.59 75.59 -58.72
CA ILE A 234 -64.98 75.80 -59.19
C ILE A 234 -65.23 77.28 -59.55
N ARG A 235 -64.71 78.23 -58.76
CA ARG A 235 -64.82 79.67 -59.07
C ARG A 235 -64.13 79.99 -60.37
N SER A 236 -62.92 79.48 -60.57
CA SER A 236 -62.17 79.63 -61.82
C SER A 236 -62.96 79.06 -63.00
N GLN A 237 -63.54 77.87 -62.86
CA GLN A 237 -64.42 77.28 -63.88
C GLN A 237 -65.68 78.11 -64.15
N MET A 238 -66.29 78.70 -63.13
CA MET A 238 -67.45 79.58 -63.30
C MET A 238 -67.08 80.87 -64.01
N GLU A 239 -65.92 81.45 -63.68
CA GLU A 239 -65.39 82.65 -64.35
C GLU A 239 -65.05 82.34 -65.82
N GLU A 240 -64.36 81.23 -66.09
CA GLU A 240 -64.11 80.73 -67.44
C GLU A 240 -65.41 80.48 -68.20
N ALA A 241 -66.39 79.82 -67.59
CA ALA A 241 -67.70 79.57 -68.20
C ALA A 241 -68.48 80.87 -68.42
N ALA A 242 -68.37 81.86 -67.54
CA ALA A 242 -68.99 83.18 -67.69
C ALA A 242 -68.32 83.97 -68.83
N GLN A 243 -66.99 83.92 -68.93
CA GLN A 243 -66.24 84.50 -70.04
C GLN A 243 -66.58 83.81 -71.36
N GLN A 244 -66.69 82.48 -71.38
CA GLN A 244 -67.15 81.72 -72.55
C GLN A 244 -68.59 82.08 -72.92
N ARG A 245 -69.48 82.28 -71.94
CA ARG A 245 -70.86 82.75 -72.20
C ARG A 245 -70.89 84.18 -72.74
N LYS A 246 -70.01 85.07 -72.28
CA LYS A 246 -69.88 86.43 -72.84
C LYS A 246 -69.37 86.37 -74.27
N LYS A 247 -68.27 85.67 -74.53
CA LYS A 247 -67.76 85.42 -75.88
C LYS A 247 -68.77 84.74 -76.79
N HIS A 248 -69.54 83.77 -76.29
CA HIS A 248 -70.60 83.11 -77.05
C HIS A 248 -71.82 84.02 -77.25
N ARG A 249 -72.08 84.99 -76.38
CA ARG A 249 -73.10 86.03 -76.62
C ARG A 249 -72.61 87.00 -77.68
N GLU A 250 -71.38 87.49 -77.56
CA GLU A 250 -70.72 88.33 -78.58
C GLU A 250 -70.70 87.62 -79.93
N LEU A 251 -70.24 86.37 -79.99
CA LEU A 251 -70.29 85.53 -81.19
C LEU A 251 -71.72 85.23 -81.64
N ARG A 252 -72.72 85.15 -80.75
CA ARG A 252 -74.13 85.00 -81.14
C ARG A 252 -74.75 86.28 -81.66
N ASP A 253 -74.29 87.43 -81.18
CA ASP A 253 -74.74 88.74 -81.62
C ASP A 253 -74.08 89.02 -82.99
N GLU A 254 -72.79 88.72 -83.14
CA GLU A 254 -72.07 88.69 -84.43
C GLU A 254 -72.64 87.62 -85.39
N GLU A 255 -72.98 86.41 -84.93
CA GLU A 255 -73.68 85.39 -85.72
C GLU A 255 -75.13 85.79 -85.97
N ALA A 256 -75.81 86.59 -85.14
CA ALA A 256 -77.17 87.08 -85.38
C ALA A 256 -77.17 88.23 -86.40
N GLU A 257 -76.13 89.06 -86.39
CA GLU A 257 -75.84 90.04 -87.43
C GLU A 257 -75.49 89.32 -88.75
N LEU A 258 -74.59 88.33 -88.70
CA LEU A 258 -74.21 87.52 -89.86
C LEU A 258 -75.32 86.55 -90.33
N THR A 259 -76.20 86.02 -89.46
CA THR A 259 -77.35 85.19 -89.87
C THR A 259 -78.56 86.02 -90.26
N GLN A 260 -78.68 87.29 -89.88
CA GLN A 260 -79.59 88.23 -90.56
C GLN A 260 -79.08 88.59 -91.97
N GLU A 261 -77.76 88.62 -92.18
CA GLU A 261 -77.14 88.92 -93.48
C GLU A 261 -77.00 87.68 -94.39
N ASP A 262 -76.81 86.46 -93.85
CA ASP A 262 -76.54 85.24 -94.62
C ASP A 262 -77.69 84.19 -94.63
N SER A 263 -78.82 84.42 -93.94
CA SER A 263 -79.98 83.51 -94.00
C SER A 263 -80.88 83.65 -95.25
N CYS A 264 -80.52 84.54 -96.19
CA CYS A 264 -81.11 84.60 -97.53
C CYS A 264 -80.40 83.72 -98.59
N SER A 265 -79.37 82.95 -98.23
CA SER A 265 -78.70 82.06 -99.19
C SER A 265 -78.26 80.72 -98.60
N ARG A 266 -79.08 79.69 -98.89
CA ARG A 266 -78.70 78.28 -99.12
C ARG A 266 -77.87 77.57 -98.03
N GLY A 267 -78.55 76.67 -97.33
CA GLY A 267 -78.46 75.23 -97.65
C GLY A 267 -77.21 74.43 -97.22
N SER A 268 -77.34 73.77 -96.07
CA SER A 268 -76.93 72.38 -95.77
C SER A 268 -75.45 71.99 -95.56
N TYR A 269 -75.30 70.94 -94.76
CA TYR A 269 -74.16 70.06 -94.43
C TYR A 269 -73.26 70.43 -93.23
N LEU A 270 -73.47 69.66 -92.15
CA LEU A 270 -72.62 69.48 -90.95
C LEU A 270 -71.20 69.03 -91.29
N PRO A 271 -70.19 69.34 -90.43
CA PRO A 271 -69.52 68.24 -89.73
C PRO A 271 -69.04 68.52 -88.28
N CYS A 272 -68.92 67.44 -87.51
CA CYS A 272 -68.59 67.31 -86.07
C CYS A 272 -67.09 67.51 -85.71
N PRO A 273 -66.75 68.09 -84.53
CA PRO A 273 -65.41 67.96 -83.96
C PRO A 273 -65.42 67.48 -82.49
N CYS A 274 -65.61 66.18 -82.22
CA CYS A 274 -65.43 65.58 -80.88
C CYS A 274 -64.16 64.69 -80.75
N GLY A 275 -63.11 64.99 -81.53
CA GLY A 275 -61.92 64.13 -81.70
C GLY A 275 -60.79 64.21 -80.65
N PRO A 276 -60.42 65.39 -80.08
CA PRO A 276 -59.26 65.46 -79.18
C PRO A 276 -59.56 65.14 -77.70
N GLN A 277 -60.78 65.43 -77.23
CA GLN A 277 -61.16 65.32 -75.81
C GLN A 277 -61.27 63.85 -75.33
N ARG A 278 -61.78 62.95 -76.20
CA ARG A 278 -61.92 61.53 -75.87
C ARG A 278 -60.56 60.82 -75.76
N ARG A 279 -59.59 61.16 -76.62
CA ARG A 279 -58.25 60.57 -76.59
C ARG A 279 -57.48 60.92 -75.31
N GLN A 280 -57.62 62.15 -74.80
CA GLN A 280 -56.97 62.56 -73.54
C GLN A 280 -57.60 61.91 -72.31
N GLN A 281 -58.93 61.78 -72.28
CA GLN A 281 -59.65 61.07 -71.20
C GLN A 281 -59.36 59.56 -71.21
N GLU A 282 -59.19 58.95 -72.38
CA GLU A 282 -58.78 57.55 -72.52
C GLU A 282 -57.36 57.32 -72.01
N VAL A 283 -56.40 58.22 -72.32
CA VAL A 283 -55.01 58.12 -71.84
C VAL A 283 -54.94 58.28 -70.31
N GLN A 284 -55.69 59.22 -69.71
CA GLN A 284 -55.73 59.40 -68.25
C GLN A 284 -56.35 58.20 -67.53
N ARG A 285 -57.46 57.65 -68.06
CA ARG A 285 -58.07 56.42 -67.53
C ARG A 285 -57.10 55.24 -67.59
N LEU A 286 -56.33 55.12 -68.67
CA LEU A 286 -55.31 54.08 -68.80
C LEU A 286 -54.13 54.29 -67.84
N GLN A 287 -53.75 55.54 -67.53
CA GLN A 287 -52.72 55.86 -66.55
C GLN A 287 -53.17 55.51 -65.12
N GLU A 288 -54.36 55.94 -64.71
CA GLU A 288 -54.92 55.58 -63.40
C GLU A 288 -55.06 54.05 -63.24
N GLN A 289 -55.45 53.35 -64.30
CA GLN A 289 -55.52 51.89 -64.29
C GLN A 289 -54.11 51.27 -64.12
N ARG A 290 -53.07 51.82 -64.76
CA ARG A 290 -51.68 51.35 -64.59
C ARG A 290 -51.17 51.60 -63.18
N GLU A 291 -51.42 52.76 -62.59
CA GLU A 291 -51.02 53.09 -61.22
C GLU A 291 -51.74 52.21 -60.19
N ARG A 292 -53.05 51.99 -60.35
CA ARG A 292 -53.81 51.04 -59.50
C ARG A 292 -53.25 49.63 -59.60
N GLN A 293 -52.90 49.18 -60.80
CA GLN A 293 -52.26 47.88 -61.00
C GLN A 293 -50.86 47.82 -60.37
N GLN A 294 -50.05 48.88 -60.45
CA GLN A 294 -48.74 48.97 -59.81
C GLN A 294 -48.85 48.97 -58.29
N ALA A 295 -49.73 49.77 -57.70
CA ALA A 295 -49.96 49.80 -56.25
C ALA A 295 -50.44 48.44 -55.71
N GLN A 296 -51.29 47.73 -56.47
CA GLN A 296 -51.68 46.35 -56.15
C GLN A 296 -50.49 45.39 -56.22
N ARG A 297 -49.65 45.50 -57.25
CA ARG A 297 -48.41 44.71 -57.37
C ARG A 297 -47.47 44.98 -56.21
N ASP A 298 -47.26 46.23 -55.82
CA ASP A 298 -46.41 46.63 -54.70
C ASP A 298 -46.95 46.14 -53.34
N ARG A 299 -48.27 46.17 -53.16
CA ARG A 299 -48.90 45.60 -51.96
C ARG A 299 -48.68 44.08 -51.90
N LEU A 300 -48.78 43.38 -53.03
CA LEU A 300 -48.55 41.94 -53.11
C LEU A 300 -47.07 41.58 -52.92
N THR A 301 -46.12 42.36 -53.46
CA THR A 301 -44.68 42.15 -53.26
C THR A 301 -44.29 42.38 -51.80
N ARG A 302 -44.77 43.45 -51.16
CA ARG A 302 -44.55 43.71 -49.73
C ARG A 302 -45.11 42.58 -48.87
N ARG A 303 -46.33 42.09 -49.16
CA ARG A 303 -46.91 40.93 -48.46
C ARG A 303 -46.02 39.68 -48.61
N LYS A 304 -45.57 39.38 -49.83
CA LYS A 304 -44.66 38.25 -50.09
C LYS A 304 -43.34 38.37 -49.33
N GLN A 305 -42.76 39.57 -49.24
CA GLN A 305 -41.52 39.82 -48.49
C GLN A 305 -41.71 39.61 -46.98
N LEU A 306 -42.82 40.09 -46.41
CA LEU A 306 -43.16 39.86 -45.00
C LEU A 306 -43.41 38.37 -44.72
N ASP A 307 -44.17 37.69 -45.57
CA ASP A 307 -44.42 36.25 -45.46
C ASP A 307 -43.11 35.44 -45.54
N GLN A 308 -42.18 35.84 -46.42
CA GLN A 308 -40.83 35.25 -46.49
C GLN A 308 -40.04 35.51 -45.22
N GLY A 309 -40.05 36.73 -44.68
CA GLY A 309 -39.39 37.07 -43.42
C GLY A 309 -39.93 36.26 -42.24
N LEU A 310 -41.25 36.11 -42.13
CA LEU A 310 -41.90 35.28 -41.11
C LEU A 310 -41.52 33.81 -41.24
N ARG A 311 -41.52 33.26 -42.47
CA ARG A 311 -41.08 31.87 -42.71
C ARG A 311 -39.63 31.64 -42.32
N LEU A 312 -38.73 32.59 -42.59
CA LEU A 312 -37.33 32.48 -42.21
C LEU A 312 -37.15 32.57 -40.68
N LYS A 313 -37.88 33.47 -40.00
CA LYS A 313 -37.89 33.52 -38.53
C LYS A 313 -38.37 32.21 -37.92
N MET A 314 -39.47 31.65 -38.44
CA MET A 314 -40.00 30.36 -37.97
C MET A 314 -38.99 29.22 -38.14
N LYS A 315 -38.27 29.19 -39.28
CA LYS A 315 -37.20 28.21 -39.52
C LYS A 315 -36.00 28.38 -38.59
N ARG A 316 -35.64 29.61 -38.22
CA ARG A 316 -34.55 29.88 -37.26
C ARG A 316 -34.93 29.39 -35.87
N LEU A 317 -36.11 29.79 -35.38
CA LEU A 317 -36.64 29.33 -34.10
C LEU A 317 -36.73 27.80 -34.02
N SER A 318 -37.19 27.15 -35.09
CA SER A 318 -37.24 25.68 -35.14
C SER A 318 -35.86 25.01 -35.09
N ARG A 319 -34.80 25.66 -35.58
CA ARG A 319 -33.43 25.15 -35.47
C ARG A 319 -32.87 25.37 -34.08
N GLU A 320 -33.07 26.55 -33.52
CA GLU A 320 -32.67 26.87 -32.13
C GLU A 320 -33.30 25.88 -31.14
N GLN A 321 -34.60 25.58 -31.28
CA GLN A 321 -35.27 24.54 -30.49
C GLN A 321 -34.67 23.14 -30.69
N GLN A 322 -34.24 22.79 -31.90
CA GLN A 322 -33.60 21.49 -32.16
C GLN A 322 -32.19 21.43 -31.54
N ASP A 323 -31.44 22.53 -31.60
CA ASP A 323 -30.10 22.63 -31.04
C ASP A 323 -30.17 22.57 -29.50
N GLU A 324 -31.14 23.26 -28.88
CA GLU A 324 -31.41 23.18 -27.43
C GLU A 324 -31.71 21.73 -27.00
N LEU A 325 -32.62 21.05 -27.71
CA LEU A 325 -32.94 19.65 -27.43
C LEU A 325 -31.73 18.71 -27.62
N GLN A 326 -30.87 18.97 -28.60
CA GLN A 326 -29.64 18.19 -28.79
C GLN A 326 -28.64 18.41 -27.65
N LEU A 327 -28.52 19.65 -27.16
CA LEU A 327 -27.69 19.96 -26.00
C LEU A 327 -28.23 19.26 -24.75
N ASP A 328 -29.53 19.36 -24.49
CA ASP A 328 -30.17 18.66 -23.36
C ASP A 328 -29.94 17.15 -23.44
N MET A 329 -30.10 16.56 -24.62
CA MET A 329 -29.80 15.14 -24.84
C MET A 329 -28.33 14.79 -24.60
N SER A 330 -27.40 15.65 -25.00
CA SER A 330 -25.95 15.43 -24.77
C SER A 330 -25.60 15.53 -23.27
N VAL A 331 -26.23 16.45 -22.55
CA VAL A 331 -26.08 16.59 -21.09
C VAL A 331 -26.62 15.35 -20.38
N LEU A 332 -27.81 14.89 -20.74
CA LEU A 332 -28.39 13.67 -20.19
C LEU A 332 -27.53 12.43 -20.46
N GLN A 333 -26.98 12.29 -21.68
CA GLN A 333 -26.07 11.20 -22.01
C GLN A 333 -24.80 11.24 -21.15
N THR A 334 -24.24 12.43 -20.92
CA THR A 334 -23.05 12.63 -20.09
C THR A 334 -23.34 12.26 -18.64
N LEU A 335 -24.49 12.70 -18.09
CA LEU A 335 -24.90 12.36 -16.73
C LEU A 335 -25.12 10.85 -16.56
N LEU A 336 -25.77 10.20 -17.53
CA LEU A 336 -25.94 8.74 -17.51
C LEU A 336 -24.61 7.99 -17.56
N GLN A 337 -23.64 8.47 -18.35
CA GLN A 337 -22.30 7.89 -18.39
C GLN A 337 -21.59 8.05 -17.05
N GLN A 338 -21.65 9.23 -16.44
CA GLN A 338 -21.09 9.47 -15.10
C GLN A 338 -21.70 8.54 -14.05
N GLU A 339 -23.02 8.37 -14.02
CA GLU A 339 -23.67 7.44 -13.09
C GLU A 339 -23.21 5.98 -13.30
N VAL A 340 -23.03 5.56 -14.56
CA VAL A 340 -22.55 4.21 -14.88
C VAL A 340 -21.10 4.03 -14.43
N ASP A 341 -20.24 5.02 -14.66
CA ASP A 341 -18.83 4.97 -14.27
C ASP A 341 -18.67 5.03 -12.73
N GLU A 342 -19.44 5.85 -12.04
CA GLU A 342 -19.48 5.87 -10.57
C GLU A 342 -19.93 4.51 -10.00
N ARG A 343 -20.92 3.87 -10.61
CA ARG A 343 -21.36 2.51 -10.23
C ARG A 343 -20.26 1.48 -10.46
N ARG A 344 -19.53 1.56 -11.58
CA ARG A 344 -18.39 0.69 -11.89
C ARG A 344 -17.26 0.88 -10.90
N ASP A 345 -16.86 2.12 -10.63
CA ASP A 345 -15.81 2.46 -9.67
C ASP A 345 -16.19 1.98 -8.26
N ALA A 346 -17.43 2.18 -7.84
CA ALA A 346 -17.92 1.69 -6.56
C ALA A 346 -17.88 0.16 -6.48
N ALA A 347 -18.17 -0.54 -7.59
CA ALA A 347 -18.08 -2.00 -7.66
C ALA A 347 -16.63 -2.49 -7.59
N VAL A 348 -15.70 -1.82 -8.28
CA VAL A 348 -14.26 -2.12 -8.24
C VAL A 348 -13.70 -1.91 -6.82
N ARG A 349 -13.96 -0.75 -6.20
CA ARG A 349 -13.51 -0.48 -4.81
C ARG A 349 -14.06 -1.50 -3.81
N LYS A 350 -15.32 -1.92 -3.98
CA LYS A 350 -15.92 -2.99 -3.15
C LYS A 350 -15.25 -4.34 -3.38
N ALA A 351 -14.81 -4.66 -4.61
CA ALA A 351 -14.09 -5.89 -4.91
C ALA A 351 -12.68 -5.87 -4.30
N GLU A 352 -11.92 -4.79 -4.51
CA GLU A 352 -10.59 -4.58 -3.92
C GLU A 352 -10.64 -4.70 -2.40
N TRP A 353 -11.59 -4.04 -1.75
CA TRP A 353 -11.77 -4.14 -0.30
C TRP A 353 -12.04 -5.58 0.18
N ARG A 354 -12.83 -6.36 -0.58
CA ARG A 354 -13.07 -7.77 -0.25
C ARG A 354 -11.80 -8.60 -0.38
N GLU A 355 -10.99 -8.36 -1.41
CA GLU A 355 -9.70 -9.04 -1.59
C GLU A 355 -8.73 -8.71 -0.45
N GLU A 356 -8.63 -7.45 -0.04
CA GLU A 356 -7.82 -7.04 1.10
C GLU A 356 -8.28 -7.70 2.40
N GLN A 357 -9.58 -7.74 2.66
CA GLN A 357 -10.15 -8.45 3.81
C GLN A 357 -9.84 -9.95 3.79
N GLN A 358 -9.88 -10.59 2.61
CA GLN A 358 -9.52 -12.00 2.46
C GLN A 358 -8.03 -12.22 2.74
N ARG A 359 -7.15 -11.38 2.19
CA ARG A 359 -5.70 -11.44 2.44
C ARG A 359 -5.38 -11.24 3.92
N TYR A 360 -6.04 -10.29 4.58
CA TYR A 360 -5.87 -10.07 6.01
C TYR A 360 -6.30 -11.27 6.85
N ARG A 361 -7.43 -11.91 6.51
CA ARG A 361 -7.87 -13.14 7.18
C ARG A 361 -6.90 -14.30 6.96
N GLN A 362 -6.34 -14.43 5.76
CA GLN A 362 -5.34 -15.44 5.44
C GLN A 362 -4.07 -15.22 6.29
N HIS A 363 -3.57 -13.99 6.36
CA HIS A 363 -2.43 -13.62 7.20
C HIS A 363 -2.65 -13.98 8.67
N LEU A 364 -3.80 -13.60 9.24
CA LEU A 364 -4.15 -13.97 10.62
C LEU A 364 -4.18 -15.49 10.83
N SER A 365 -4.67 -16.25 9.84
CA SER A 365 -4.68 -17.71 9.93
C SER A 365 -3.29 -18.33 9.86
N GLU A 366 -2.37 -17.69 9.15
CA GLU A 366 -0.96 -18.10 9.07
C GLU A 366 -0.23 -17.79 10.37
N GLU A 367 -0.43 -16.59 10.94
CA GLU A 367 0.11 -16.21 12.26
C GLU A 367 -0.37 -17.16 13.35
N LEU A 368 -1.66 -17.51 13.38
CA LEU A 368 -2.19 -18.48 14.35
C LEU A 368 -1.55 -19.88 14.18
N LYS A 369 -1.27 -20.31 12.95
CA LYS A 369 -0.57 -21.59 12.71
C LYS A 369 0.89 -21.53 13.15
N GLN A 370 1.56 -20.39 12.98
CA GLN A 370 2.92 -20.19 13.47
C GLN A 370 2.95 -20.25 14.99
N GLN A 371 2.05 -19.52 15.67
CA GLN A 371 1.93 -19.55 17.12
C GLN A 371 1.69 -20.96 17.65
N ARG A 372 0.80 -21.74 17.02
CA ARG A 372 0.57 -23.14 17.42
C ARG A 372 1.83 -24.00 17.30
N ARG A 373 2.63 -23.82 16.24
CA ARG A 373 3.90 -24.55 16.09
C ARG A 373 4.91 -24.16 17.16
N GLU A 374 5.00 -22.87 17.46
CA GLU A 374 5.87 -22.37 18.55
C GLU A 374 5.41 -22.92 19.90
N GLU A 375 4.11 -22.98 20.16
CA GLU A 375 3.54 -23.62 21.36
C GLU A 375 3.88 -25.11 21.42
N GLU A 376 3.71 -25.87 20.33
CA GLU A 376 4.08 -27.29 20.25
C GLU A 376 5.59 -27.51 20.48
N GLU A 377 6.45 -26.64 19.94
CA GLU A 377 7.90 -26.69 20.19
C GLU A 377 8.24 -26.42 21.66
N ILE A 378 7.58 -25.44 22.29
CA ILE A 378 7.75 -25.15 23.71
C ILE A 378 7.27 -26.32 24.57
N GLU A 379 6.13 -26.92 24.22
CA GLU A 379 5.60 -28.10 24.92
C GLU A 379 6.58 -29.27 24.84
N GLN A 380 7.17 -29.54 23.68
CA GLN A 380 8.21 -30.57 23.52
C GLN A 380 9.42 -30.32 24.44
N LEU A 381 9.92 -29.07 24.48
CA LEU A 381 11.03 -28.70 25.37
C LEU A 381 10.67 -28.86 26.85
N VAL A 382 9.44 -28.55 27.22
CA VAL A 382 8.93 -28.74 28.59
C VAL A 382 8.82 -30.23 28.90
N GLU A 383 8.31 -31.06 27.99
CA GLU A 383 8.23 -32.51 28.17
C GLU A 383 9.61 -33.16 28.33
N GLU A 384 10.59 -32.75 27.52
CA GLU A 384 11.98 -33.21 27.65
C GLU A 384 12.56 -32.83 29.01
N SER A 385 12.37 -31.58 29.42
CA SER A 385 12.79 -31.10 30.75
C SER A 385 12.13 -31.89 31.88
N LEU A 386 10.83 -32.22 31.74
CA LEU A 386 10.11 -33.06 32.70
C LEU A 386 10.67 -34.48 32.72
N LYS A 387 10.93 -35.09 31.56
CA LYS A 387 11.53 -36.43 31.44
C LYS A 387 12.88 -36.47 32.16
N GLU A 388 13.74 -35.46 32.00
CA GLU A 388 15.01 -35.36 32.73
C GLU A 388 14.83 -35.26 34.25
N VAL A 389 13.84 -34.50 34.73
CA VAL A 389 13.56 -34.39 36.16
C VAL A 389 13.10 -35.75 36.70
N TRP A 390 12.26 -36.46 35.95
CA TRP A 390 11.80 -37.80 36.31
C TRP A 390 12.94 -38.83 36.32
N THR A 391 13.84 -38.82 35.35
CA THR A 391 15.01 -39.73 35.33
C THR A 391 15.92 -39.46 36.54
N LYS A 392 16.25 -38.20 36.82
CA LYS A 392 17.01 -37.80 38.03
C LYS A 392 16.33 -38.30 39.31
N ARG A 393 15.00 -38.17 39.42
CA ARG A 393 14.25 -38.64 40.59
C ARG A 393 14.21 -40.17 40.71
N ALA A 394 14.15 -40.88 39.58
CA ALA A 394 14.20 -42.34 39.53
C ALA A 394 15.59 -42.86 39.95
N GLU A 395 16.67 -42.22 39.48
CA GLU A 395 18.04 -42.51 39.90
C GLU A 395 18.23 -42.28 41.40
N GLN A 396 17.78 -41.14 41.93
CA GLN A 396 17.81 -40.88 43.38
C GLN A 396 17.04 -41.95 44.17
N SER A 397 15.84 -42.33 43.71
CA SER A 397 15.07 -43.40 44.35
C SER A 397 15.79 -44.76 44.29
N ARG A 398 16.47 -45.06 43.17
CA ARG A 398 17.27 -46.28 43.03
C ARG A 398 18.44 -46.30 44.01
N LEU A 399 19.20 -45.21 44.09
CA LEU A 399 20.31 -45.06 45.05
C LEU A 399 19.82 -45.17 46.50
N GLN A 400 18.67 -44.57 46.84
CA GLN A 400 18.07 -44.72 48.16
C GLN A 400 17.66 -46.17 48.47
N ARG A 401 17.09 -46.90 47.49
CA ARG A 401 16.76 -48.33 47.65
C ARG A 401 18.02 -49.17 47.83
N GLU A 402 19.06 -48.93 47.03
CA GLU A 402 20.36 -49.62 47.15
C GLU A 402 21.00 -49.35 48.52
N ALA A 403 20.99 -48.11 49.01
CA ALA A 403 21.48 -47.77 50.36
C ALA A 403 20.67 -48.46 51.46
N ARG A 404 19.32 -48.48 51.34
CA ARG A 404 18.44 -49.19 52.29
C ARG A 404 18.68 -50.70 52.26
N ASN A 405 18.92 -51.28 51.08
CA ASN A 405 19.24 -52.71 50.94
C ASN A 405 20.59 -53.04 51.56
N ARG A 406 21.64 -52.24 51.32
CA ARG A 406 22.95 -52.40 51.98
C ARG A 406 22.83 -52.32 53.49
N LEU A 407 22.11 -51.33 54.01
CA LEU A 407 21.87 -51.21 55.45
C LEU A 407 21.08 -52.41 56.00
N MET A 408 20.12 -52.95 55.23
CA MET A 408 19.41 -54.18 55.61
C MET A 408 20.35 -55.39 55.59
N GLU A 409 21.24 -55.51 54.59
CA GLU A 409 22.26 -56.57 54.51
C GLU A 409 23.20 -56.50 55.71
N GLU A 410 23.75 -55.32 56.04
CA GLU A 410 24.59 -55.08 57.22
C GLU A 410 23.86 -55.45 58.54
N VAL A 411 22.57 -55.10 58.67
CA VAL A 411 21.74 -55.48 59.83
C VAL A 411 21.53 -56.99 59.89
N MET A 412 21.29 -57.65 58.75
CA MET A 412 21.12 -59.10 58.68
C MET A 412 22.43 -59.85 58.95
N GLU A 413 23.57 -59.33 58.50
CA GLU A 413 24.91 -59.82 58.83
C GLU A 413 25.22 -59.65 60.33
N ALA A 414 24.95 -58.49 60.91
CA ALA A 414 25.10 -58.28 62.35
C ALA A 414 24.19 -59.24 63.15
N ARG A 415 22.95 -59.46 62.68
CA ARG A 415 22.02 -60.40 63.30
C ARG A 415 22.47 -61.85 63.13
N SER A 416 23.03 -62.22 61.98
CA SER A 416 23.56 -63.56 61.73
C SER A 416 24.85 -63.84 62.51
N LEU A 417 25.60 -62.81 62.92
CA LEU A 417 26.71 -62.91 63.86
C LEU A 417 26.26 -62.92 65.34
N GLN A 418 25.11 -62.32 65.66
CA GLN A 418 24.49 -62.36 66.99
C GLN A 418 23.83 -63.72 67.31
N ILE A 419 23.24 -64.39 66.32
CA ILE A 419 22.57 -65.69 66.53
C ILE A 419 23.53 -66.77 67.06
N PRO A 420 24.75 -66.97 66.53
CA PRO A 420 25.74 -67.93 67.04
C PRO A 420 26.30 -67.56 68.42
N THR A 421 26.35 -66.26 68.75
CA THR A 421 26.85 -65.81 70.06
C THR A 421 25.77 -65.86 71.15
N GLN A 422 24.48 -65.91 70.79
CA GLN A 422 23.36 -66.13 71.72
C GLN A 422 22.88 -67.58 71.78
N THR A 423 23.22 -68.44 70.82
CA THR A 423 22.87 -69.88 70.83
C THR A 423 24.09 -70.75 71.12
N GLY A 424 24.28 -71.07 72.41
CA GLY A 424 24.89 -72.36 72.78
C GLY A 424 23.99 -73.52 72.31
N PRO A 425 24.55 -74.73 72.12
CA PRO A 425 23.92 -75.78 71.34
C PRO A 425 22.85 -76.51 72.15
N GLU A 426 21.64 -76.69 71.61
CA GLU A 426 20.68 -77.72 72.06
C GLU A 426 19.84 -78.21 70.85
N PRO A 427 19.51 -79.52 70.75
CA PRO A 427 18.96 -80.14 69.55
C PRO A 427 17.44 -80.37 69.60
N THR A 428 16.89 -80.53 68.39
CA THR A 428 15.77 -81.40 67.97
C THR A 428 14.34 -81.24 68.53
N GLU A 429 13.41 -81.26 67.55
CA GLU A 429 12.04 -81.80 67.56
C GLU A 429 10.89 -80.99 68.20
N THR A 430 9.94 -80.51 67.39
CA THR A 430 8.67 -81.22 67.12
C THR A 430 7.74 -80.46 66.16
N SER A 431 6.93 -81.27 65.48
CA SER A 431 5.98 -81.01 64.39
C SER A 431 4.72 -80.23 64.80
N GLY A 432 4.13 -79.49 63.85
CA GLY A 432 2.82 -78.84 64.01
C GLY A 432 2.35 -78.12 62.75
N ALA A 433 1.93 -78.88 61.74
CA ALA A 433 1.45 -78.41 60.45
C ALA A 433 0.09 -77.67 60.53
N ILE A 434 -0.01 -76.49 59.90
CA ILE A 434 -1.29 -75.92 59.42
C ILE A 434 -1.14 -75.57 57.94
N GLN A 435 -1.87 -76.31 57.11
CA GLN A 435 -2.00 -76.12 55.68
C GLN A 435 -2.94 -74.94 55.38
N ARG A 436 -2.48 -73.98 54.56
CA ARG A 436 -3.36 -73.27 53.61
C ARG A 436 -2.63 -73.14 52.27
N LYS A 437 -3.05 -74.01 51.35
CA LYS A 437 -2.78 -73.91 49.90
C LYS A 437 -3.58 -72.74 49.31
N ARG A 438 -2.92 -71.85 48.56
CA ARG A 438 -3.46 -71.30 47.30
C ARG A 438 -2.35 -71.41 46.22
N PRO A 439 -2.71 -71.73 44.96
CA PRO A 439 -1.78 -72.06 43.86
C PRO A 439 -1.17 -70.78 43.24
N VAL A 440 0.12 -70.75 42.85
CA VAL A 440 0.76 -71.19 41.56
C VAL A 440 0.21 -70.44 40.34
N GLY A 441 0.99 -69.47 39.83
CA GLY A 441 1.67 -69.55 38.52
C GLY A 441 0.97 -68.56 37.56
N GLN A 442 1.54 -67.81 36.63
CA GLN A 442 2.76 -67.82 35.81
C GLN A 442 2.89 -66.35 35.31
N SER A 443 4.03 -65.68 35.46
CA SER A 443 5.18 -65.64 34.53
C SER A 443 4.92 -64.96 33.18
N ASP A 444 5.74 -63.93 32.96
CA ASP A 444 6.40 -63.54 31.70
C ASP A 444 5.78 -62.52 30.74
N GLY A 445 6.66 -61.59 30.36
CA GLY A 445 6.70 -60.86 29.08
C GLY A 445 5.74 -59.69 29.02
N GLY A 446 6.14 -58.42 29.06
CA GLY A 446 7.21 -57.86 28.23
C GLY A 446 6.73 -57.77 26.78
N ASN A 447 6.22 -56.61 26.34
CA ASN A 447 6.94 -55.75 25.41
C ASN A 447 6.18 -54.45 25.12
N GLU A 448 6.99 -53.46 24.75
CA GLU A 448 6.68 -52.18 24.14
C GLU A 448 5.68 -52.28 22.97
N ALA A 449 4.84 -51.26 22.80
CA ALA A 449 4.83 -50.44 21.58
C ALA A 449 3.74 -49.35 21.63
N ASP A 450 4.15 -48.18 21.14
CA ASP A 450 3.38 -47.08 20.56
C ASP A 450 1.94 -47.32 20.11
N GLY A 451 1.13 -46.26 20.21
CA GLY A 451 -0.04 -46.09 19.34
C GLY A 451 -1.13 -45.17 19.87
N GLY A 452 -0.93 -43.87 19.71
CA GLY A 452 -1.90 -42.88 19.19
C GLY A 452 -3.38 -42.90 19.58
N GLY A 453 -3.85 -41.71 19.95
CA GLY A 453 -5.12 -41.18 19.44
C GLY A 453 -6.30 -41.25 20.40
N GLY A 454 -6.82 -40.07 20.77
CA GLY A 454 -8.14 -39.96 21.36
C GLY A 454 -8.29 -38.83 22.35
N GLU A 455 -8.12 -37.60 21.88
CA GLU A 455 -8.79 -36.44 22.46
C GLU A 455 -10.27 -36.79 22.63
N LYS A 456 -10.74 -36.83 23.87
CA LYS A 456 -12.17 -36.75 24.17
C LYS A 456 -12.49 -35.28 24.38
N GLU A 457 -12.72 -34.60 23.28
CA GLU A 457 -13.57 -33.42 23.29
C GLU A 457 -14.93 -33.82 23.85
N ALA A 458 -15.32 -33.17 24.94
CA ALA A 458 -16.69 -33.21 25.43
C ALA A 458 -17.54 -32.37 24.47
N GLU A 459 -18.13 -33.04 23.49
CA GLU A 459 -19.22 -32.54 22.67
C GLU A 459 -20.46 -32.41 23.56
N ALA A 460 -20.68 -31.19 24.07
CA ALA A 460 -21.93 -30.78 24.68
C ALA A 460 -22.77 -30.10 23.60
N ASP A 461 -23.77 -30.83 23.11
CA ASP A 461 -24.94 -30.33 22.42
C ASP A 461 -25.67 -29.24 23.23
N LEU A 462 -26.41 -28.40 22.48
CA LEU A 462 -27.49 -27.48 22.88
C LEU A 462 -27.13 -25.99 23.08
N ALA A 463 -27.15 -25.23 21.98
CA ALA A 463 -28.13 -24.16 21.79
C ALA A 463 -28.00 -23.54 20.39
N GLY A 464 -28.94 -23.90 19.51
CA GLY A 464 -29.12 -23.26 18.22
C GLY A 464 -29.58 -21.80 18.38
N VAL A 465 -28.93 -20.91 17.63
CA VAL A 465 -29.47 -19.59 17.30
C VAL A 465 -29.71 -19.58 15.79
N PRO A 466 -30.96 -19.35 15.32
CA PRO A 466 -31.28 -19.42 13.91
C PRO A 466 -30.66 -18.25 13.14
N GLY A 467 -30.10 -18.59 11.97
CA GLY A 467 -29.69 -17.62 10.96
C GLY A 467 -30.84 -16.69 10.61
N ARG A 468 -30.56 -15.39 10.66
CA ARG A 468 -31.46 -14.34 10.21
C ARG A 468 -31.23 -14.13 8.71
N PRO A 469 -32.29 -14.13 7.89
CA PRO A 469 -32.19 -14.06 6.45
C PRO A 469 -31.91 -12.62 5.98
N GLU A 470 -31.21 -12.57 4.85
CA GLU A 470 -31.45 -11.77 3.63
C GLU A 470 -31.78 -10.28 3.77
N GLY A 471 -31.12 -9.50 2.91
CA GLY A 471 -31.13 -8.05 2.90
C GLY A 471 -32.49 -7.44 2.57
N PRO A 472 -32.61 -6.11 2.74
CA PRO A 472 -33.80 -5.40 2.29
C PRO A 472 -33.82 -5.34 0.76
N ASP A 473 -34.80 -6.03 0.17
CA ASP A 473 -35.40 -5.67 -1.11
C ASP A 473 -35.87 -4.22 -1.03
N GLU A 474 -35.25 -3.34 -1.81
CA GLU A 474 -35.71 -1.98 -2.04
C GLU A 474 -36.91 -2.07 -2.99
N ALA A 475 -38.09 -2.20 -2.37
CA ALA A 475 -39.37 -2.19 -3.04
C ALA A 475 -39.58 -0.87 -3.80
N ALA A 476 -39.89 -1.04 -5.09
CA ALA A 476 -40.42 -0.03 -5.97
C ALA A 476 -41.60 0.71 -5.33
N ALA A 477 -41.42 2.01 -5.08
CA ALA A 477 -42.52 2.92 -4.83
C ALA A 477 -43.25 3.18 -6.16
N ALA A 478 -44.36 2.47 -6.36
CA ALA A 478 -45.40 2.84 -7.30
C ALA A 478 -46.05 4.15 -6.81
N ALA A 479 -45.81 5.25 -7.52
CA ALA A 479 -46.64 6.45 -7.43
C ALA A 479 -47.75 6.38 -8.49
N PRO A 480 -49.01 6.68 -8.13
CA PRO A 480 -50.15 6.57 -9.03
C PRO A 480 -50.22 7.74 -10.01
N TRP A 481 -50.71 7.44 -11.20
CA TRP A 481 -51.16 8.39 -12.19
C TRP A 481 -52.12 9.42 -11.58
N SER A 482 -51.80 10.70 -11.71
CA SER A 482 -52.81 11.76 -11.76
C SER A 482 -52.84 12.28 -13.19
N ALA A 483 -53.85 11.82 -13.92
CA ALA A 483 -54.35 12.47 -15.10
C ALA A 483 -55.17 13.69 -14.63
N GLU A 484 -54.69 14.90 -14.91
CA GLU A 484 -55.59 16.06 -15.01
C GLU A 484 -55.77 16.39 -16.48
N SER A 485 -57.03 16.24 -16.89
CA SER A 485 -57.56 16.59 -18.18
C SER A 485 -57.47 18.09 -18.45
N SER A 486 -57.38 18.37 -19.74
CA SER A 486 -57.76 19.61 -20.39
C SER A 486 -58.98 20.30 -19.78
N GLY A 487 -58.85 21.61 -19.61
CA GLY A 487 -59.88 22.63 -19.46
C GLY A 487 -59.27 23.97 -19.81
#